data_AF-A0A382XT33-F1
#
_entry.id   AF-A0A382XT33-F1
#
_cell.length_a   1.000
_cell.length_b   1.000
_cell.length_c   1.000
_cell.angle_alpha   90.00
_cell.angle_beta   90.00
_cell.angle_gamma   90.00
#
_symmetry.space_group_name_H-M   'P 1'
#
loop_
_entity.id
_entity.type
_entity.pdbx_description
1 polymer ?
#
loop_
_entity_poly.entity_id
_entity_poly.type
_entity_poly.pdbx_seq_one_letter_code
_entity_poly.pdbx_strand_id
1 'polypeptide(L)'
;MKKFILAVVVAMFATLSFAGSSPGYVFLVPQKPGGGTSVWAQIVATELEKYLDRKITIKHIPGARDIPGFNKWHNDLQHKDHYVMVSHGGNGVA
;
A
#
# COMPACT_ATOMS: atom_id res chain seq x y z
N MET A 1 -15.55 -8.42 -42.48
CA MET A 1 -16.28 -8.77 -41.24
C MET A 1 -15.43 -9.55 -40.24
N LYS A 2 -14.84 -10.71 -40.58
CA LYS A 2 -14.02 -11.52 -39.65
C LYS A 2 -12.87 -10.74 -38.97
N LYS A 3 -12.15 -9.92 -39.73
CA LYS A 3 -11.05 -9.06 -39.21
C LYS A 3 -11.53 -7.95 -38.27
N PHE A 4 -12.76 -7.47 -38.47
CA PHE A 4 -13.38 -6.42 -37.65
C PHE A 4 -13.86 -7.00 -36.32
N ILE A 5 -14.48 -8.19 -36.36
CA ILE A 5 -14.86 -8.95 -35.17
C ILE A 5 -13.63 -9.29 -34.32
N LEU A 6 -12.53 -9.74 -34.97
CA LEU A 6 -11.28 -10.03 -34.27
C LEU A 6 -10.69 -8.79 -33.58
N ALA A 7 -10.71 -7.63 -34.23
CA ALA A 7 -10.24 -6.38 -33.65
C ALA A 7 -11.07 -5.95 -32.42
N VAL A 8 -12.39 -6.09 -32.48
CA VAL A 8 -13.29 -5.79 -31.35
C VAL A 8 -13.02 -6.73 -30.18
N VAL A 9 -12.86 -8.03 -30.43
CA VAL A 9 -12.55 -9.02 -29.39
C VAL A 9 -11.21 -8.69 -28.71
N VAL A 10 -10.16 -8.39 -29.48
CA VAL A 10 -8.84 -8.03 -28.93
C VAL A 10 -8.92 -6.74 -28.11
N ALA A 11 -9.67 -5.73 -28.55
CA ALA A 11 -9.88 -4.50 -27.81
C ALA A 11 -10.60 -4.73 -26.47
N MET A 12 -11.63 -5.60 -26.45
CA MET A 12 -12.35 -5.96 -25.22
C MET A 12 -11.46 -6.71 -24.21
N PHE A 13 -10.62 -7.63 -24.67
CA PHE A 13 -9.65 -8.33 -23.81
C PHE A 13 -8.54 -7.41 -23.28
N ALA A 14 -8.10 -6.44 -24.08
CA ALA A 14 -7.14 -5.44 -23.63
C ALA A 14 -7.74 -4.55 -22.52
N THR A 15 -8.99 -4.10 -22.64
CA THR A 15 -9.64 -3.26 -21.62
C THR A 15 -9.87 -3.98 -20.28
N LEU A 16 -10.13 -5.29 -20.29
CA LEU A 16 -10.29 -6.09 -19.07
C LEU A 16 -8.98 -6.26 -18.29
N SER A 17 -7.84 -6.19 -18.98
CA SER A 17 -6.52 -6.39 -18.38
C SER A 17 -6.03 -5.18 -17.58
N PHE A 18 -6.55 -3.97 -17.85
CA PHE A 18 -6.16 -2.72 -17.16
C PHE A 18 -7.10 -2.32 -16.02
N ALA A 19 -8.31 -2.89 -15.95
CA ALA A 19 -9.28 -2.53 -14.91
C ALA A 19 -8.84 -2.96 -13.49
N GLY A 20 -7.89 -3.90 -13.37
CA GLY A 20 -7.43 -4.45 -12.08
C GLY A 20 -6.01 -4.05 -11.66
N SER A 21 -5.30 -3.20 -12.40
CA SER A 21 -3.86 -2.98 -12.17
C SER A 21 -3.51 -1.79 -11.27
N SER A 22 -4.47 -1.27 -10.50
CA SER A 22 -4.10 -0.24 -9.52
C SER A 22 -3.24 -0.88 -8.43
N PRO A 23 -2.05 -0.31 -8.11
CA PRO A 23 -1.20 -0.85 -7.07
C PRO A 23 -1.97 -0.91 -5.74
N GLY A 24 -1.77 -2.00 -5.00
CA GLY A 24 -2.19 -2.07 -3.60
C GLY A 24 -1.55 -0.94 -2.79
N TYR A 25 -2.15 -0.61 -1.65
CA TYR A 25 -1.57 0.35 -0.73
C TYR A 25 -0.40 -0.27 0.03
N VAL A 26 0.58 0.55 0.41
CA VAL A 26 1.70 0.15 1.24
C VAL A 26 1.68 1.00 2.50
N PHE A 27 1.46 0.34 3.64
CA PHE A 27 1.59 0.96 4.95
C PHE A 27 3.03 0.81 5.42
N LEU A 28 3.75 1.93 5.48
CA LEU A 28 5.07 1.98 6.09
C LEU A 28 4.92 2.11 7.60
N VAL A 29 5.46 1.13 8.31
CA VAL A 29 5.41 1.07 9.77
C VAL A 29 6.83 1.17 10.30
N PRO A 30 7.16 2.18 11.13
CA PRO A 30 8.51 2.36 11.62
C PRO A 30 8.83 1.48 12.85
N GLN A 31 7.91 0.63 13.28
CA GLN A 31 8.13 -0.34 14.35
C GLN A 31 8.36 -1.74 13.81
N LYS A 32 9.10 -2.55 14.59
CA LYS A 32 9.23 -4.00 14.34
C LYS A 32 7.87 -4.70 14.45
N PRO A 33 7.68 -5.86 13.79
CA PRO A 33 6.50 -6.68 13.99
C PRO A 33 6.20 -6.92 15.48
N GLY A 34 4.95 -6.75 15.87
CA GLY A 34 4.49 -6.92 17.26
C GLY A 34 4.57 -5.66 18.14
N GLY A 35 5.20 -4.56 17.67
CA GLY A 35 5.08 -3.27 18.33
C GLY A 35 3.65 -2.71 18.27
N GLY A 36 3.29 -1.78 19.15
CA GLY A 36 1.92 -1.23 19.23
C GLY A 36 1.41 -0.67 17.89
N THR A 37 2.25 0.10 17.18
CA THR A 37 1.92 0.63 15.85
C THR A 37 1.85 -0.48 14.80
N SER A 38 2.68 -1.51 14.90
CA SER A 38 2.61 -2.67 14.02
C SER A 38 1.29 -3.43 14.19
N VAL A 39 0.87 -3.66 15.43
CA VAL A 39 -0.39 -4.36 15.72
C VAL A 39 -1.58 -3.52 15.26
N TRP A 40 -1.57 -2.22 15.56
CA TRP A 40 -2.60 -1.30 15.10
C TRP A 40 -2.70 -1.27 13.57
N ALA A 41 -1.56 -1.15 12.88
CA ALA A 41 -1.53 -1.13 11.42
C ALA A 41 -2.11 -2.41 10.83
N GLN A 42 -1.85 -3.57 11.45
CA GLN A 42 -2.43 -4.84 11.02
C GLN A 42 -3.95 -4.87 11.17
N ILE A 43 -4.49 -4.41 12.29
CA ILE A 43 -5.94 -4.37 12.54
C ILE A 43 -6.62 -3.46 11.52
N VAL A 44 -6.07 -2.25 11.33
CA VAL A 44 -6.63 -1.26 10.41
C VAL A 44 -6.52 -1.70 8.96
N ALA A 45 -5.39 -2.27 8.55
CA ALA A 45 -5.23 -2.83 7.20
C ALA A 45 -6.28 -3.91 6.92
N THR A 46 -6.44 -4.87 7.85
CA THR A 46 -7.42 -5.96 7.71
C THR A 46 -8.86 -5.43 7.62
N GLU A 47 -9.20 -4.39 8.39
CA GLU A 47 -10.55 -3.81 8.35
C GLU A 47 -10.77 -2.99 7.07
N LEU A 48 -9.82 -2.13 6.69
CA LEU A 48 -9.93 -1.30 5.49
C LEU A 48 -10.01 -2.14 4.21
N GLU A 49 -9.29 -3.26 4.13
CA GLU A 49 -9.37 -4.18 2.98
C GLU A 49 -10.78 -4.70 2.70
N LYS A 50 -11.71 -4.68 3.66
CA LYS A 50 -13.11 -5.06 3.42
C LYS A 50 -13.88 -4.03 2.58
N TYR A 51 -13.41 -2.79 2.57
CA TYR A 51 -14.04 -1.65 1.88
C TYR A 51 -13.22 -1.15 0.69
N LEU A 52 -12.06 -1.76 0.44
CA LEU A 52 -11.17 -1.42 -0.66
C LEU A 52 -11.16 -2.56 -1.68
N ASP A 53 -11.23 -2.21 -2.96
CA ASP A 53 -10.96 -3.16 -4.05
C ASP A 53 -9.46 -3.50 -4.18
N ARG A 54 -8.66 -3.22 -3.14
CA ARG A 54 -7.19 -3.27 -3.14
C ARG A 54 -6.66 -3.82 -1.84
N LYS A 55 -5.54 -4.55 -1.94
CA LYS A 55 -4.78 -5.05 -0.78
C LYS A 55 -3.89 -3.96 -0.17
N ILE A 56 -3.65 -4.09 1.14
CA ILE A 56 -2.73 -3.26 1.92
C ILE A 56 -1.54 -4.14 2.34
N THR A 57 -0.35 -3.78 1.87
CA THR A 57 0.90 -4.41 2.30
C THR A 57 1.51 -3.63 3.45
N ILE A 58 1.82 -4.29 4.57
CA ILE A 58 2.53 -3.67 5.68
C ILE A 58 4.03 -3.88 5.51
N LYS A 59 4.79 -2.78 5.46
CA LYS A 59 6.25 -2.80 5.33
C LYS A 59 6.90 -2.16 6.55
N HIS A 60 7.66 -2.97 7.27
CA HIS A 60 8.38 -2.55 8.47
C HIS A 60 9.73 -1.93 8.12
N ILE A 61 10.00 -0.72 8.64
CA ILE A 61 11.31 -0.05 8.54
C ILE A 61 11.70 0.48 9.94
N PRO A 62 12.10 -0.42 10.86
CA PRO A 62 12.45 -0.02 12.21
C PRO A 62 13.86 0.52 12.37
N GLY A 63 14.07 1.23 13.46
CA GLY A 63 15.39 1.68 13.92
C GLY A 63 15.38 3.12 14.41
N ALA A 64 16.43 3.51 15.13
CA ALA A 64 16.73 4.90 15.54
C ALA A 64 15.50 5.75 15.87
N ARG A 65 14.63 5.29 16.78
CA ARG A 65 13.42 6.02 17.19
C ARG A 65 12.51 6.38 16.01
N ASP A 66 12.26 5.41 15.15
CA ASP A 66 11.39 5.48 13.97
C ASP A 66 11.91 6.32 12.79
N ILE A 67 13.02 7.07 13.00
CA ILE A 67 13.61 7.99 12.02
C ILE A 67 13.84 7.35 10.64
N PRO A 68 14.36 6.11 10.50
CA PRO A 68 14.60 5.51 9.19
C PRO A 68 13.33 5.33 8.37
N GLY A 69 12.21 4.96 9.01
CA GLY A 69 10.92 4.81 8.34
C GLY A 69 10.38 6.15 7.83
N PHE A 70 10.44 7.18 8.67
CA PHE A 70 10.05 8.54 8.28
C PHE A 70 10.93 9.10 7.17
N ASN A 71 12.26 8.97 7.26
CA ASN A 71 13.19 9.44 6.24
C ASN A 71 12.95 8.73 4.90
N LYS A 72 12.73 7.41 4.93
CA LYS A 72 12.42 6.66 3.70
C LYS A 72 11.12 7.15 3.05
N TRP A 73 10.09 7.41 3.85
CA TRP A 73 8.83 7.93 3.32
C TRP A 73 9.02 9.34 2.75
N HIS A 74 9.57 10.26 3.55
CA HIS A 74 9.72 11.66 3.18
C HIS A 74 10.61 11.84 1.95
N ASN A 75 11.77 11.19 1.90
CA ASN A 75 12.72 11.41 0.81
C ASN A 75 12.29 10.71 -0.49
N ASP A 76 11.66 9.53 -0.41
CA ASP A 76 11.52 8.66 -1.59
C ASP A 76 10.07 8.31 -1.98
N LEU A 77 9.11 8.42 -1.05
CA LEU A 77 7.79 7.80 -1.20
C LEU A 77 6.61 8.75 -0.98
N GLN A 78 6.82 9.94 -0.42
CA GLN A 78 5.74 10.88 -0.07
C GLN A 78 4.92 11.35 -1.29
N HIS A 79 5.50 11.32 -2.49
CA HIS A 79 4.84 11.67 -3.74
C HIS A 79 4.20 10.46 -4.46
N LYS A 80 4.19 9.29 -3.81
CA LYS A 80 3.55 8.09 -4.34
C LYS A 80 2.24 7.87 -3.60
N ASP A 81 1.13 8.08 -4.30
CA ASP A 81 -0.23 8.11 -3.72
C ASP A 81 -0.65 6.84 -2.98
N HIS A 82 0.00 5.70 -3.26
CA HIS A 82 -0.29 4.43 -2.61
C HIS A 82 0.60 4.11 -1.40
N TYR A 83 1.54 4.99 -1.03
CA TYR A 83 2.39 4.82 0.15
C TYR A 83 1.90 5.68 1.30
N VAL A 84 1.44 5.02 2.37
CA VAL A 84 0.93 5.66 3.58
C VAL A 84 1.91 5.45 4.72
N MET A 85 2.39 6.53 5.32
CA MET A 85 3.21 6.47 6.53
C MET A 85 2.32 6.31 7.76
N VAL A 86 2.49 5.21 8.50
CA VAL A 86 1.78 5.00 9.76
C VAL A 86 2.64 5.55 10.90
N SER A 87 2.19 6.64 11.50
CA SER A 87 2.87 7.29 12.63
C SER A 87 2.20 6.92 13.96
N HIS A 88 2.89 7.23 15.05
CA HIS A 88 2.35 7.18 16.40
C HIS A 88 2.82 8.41 17.19
N GLY A 89 2.18 8.69 18.32
CA GLY A 89 2.68 9.69 19.25
C GLY A 89 4.10 9.35 19.70
N GLY A 90 4.97 10.35 19.84
CA GLY A 90 6.38 10.19 20.20
C GLY A 90 6.64 9.45 21.53
N ASN A 91 5.59 9.23 22.33
CA ASN A 91 5.60 8.40 23.54
C ASN A 91 5.62 6.89 23.24
N GLY A 92 5.41 6.48 21.98
CA GLY A 92 5.48 5.08 21.53
C GLY A 92 6.89 4.58 21.21
N VAL A 93 7.90 5.44 21.38
CA VAL A 93 9.31 5.10 21.23
C VAL A 93 9.83 4.56 22.56
N ALA A 94 9.63 3.26 22.80
CA ALA A 94 10.21 2.55 23.95
C ALA A 94 11.51 1.86 23.55
#